data_AF-A0A9D4G1L4-F1
#
_entry.id   AF-A0A9D4G1L4-F1
#
_cell.length_a   1.000
_cell.length_b   1.000
_cell.length_c   1.000
_cell.angle_alpha   90.00
_cell.angle_beta   90.00
_cell.angle_gamma   90.00
#
_symmetry.space_group_name_H-M   'P 1'
#
loop_
_entity.id
_entity.type
_entity.pdbx_description
1 polymer ?
#
loop_
_entity_poly.entity_id
_entity_poly.type
_entity_poly.pdbx_seq_one_letter_code
_entity_poly.pdbx_strand_id
1 'polypeptide(L)'
;MVSLKEQTTDGDIVYDSDELCVNNEPLNKVIVATAGSANGKGRSQKAQCCIYCEKLDYKLHKHLEQQHSNEIEVAKILNMPKRSKERRRAWAAITAKGNNLHNTKVKEKGMGILIPKYRQSKEQDRKKYLSCEFCRMLIISTDLYKHHRSCVSKPDGVNSDAPVKISKLLEACASTEKA
;
A
#
# COMPACT_ATOMS: atom_id res chain seq x y z
N MET A 1 15.26 -45.87 -15.39
CA MET A 1 14.61 -46.14 -14.09
C MET A 1 15.01 -45.05 -13.12
N VAL A 2 14.09 -44.66 -12.24
CA VAL A 2 14.22 -43.67 -11.13
C VAL A 2 14.11 -42.20 -11.60
N SER A 3 13.29 -41.31 -11.06
CA SER A 3 12.13 -41.38 -10.16
C SER A 3 11.39 -40.04 -10.26
N LEU A 4 10.07 -40.07 -10.10
CA LEU A 4 9.21 -38.91 -9.81
C LEU A 4 9.71 -38.16 -8.57
N LYS A 5 9.89 -36.82 -8.68
CA LYS A 5 9.71 -35.80 -7.62
C LYS A 5 9.60 -34.43 -8.29
N GLU A 6 8.78 -33.46 -7.93
CA GLU A 6 7.59 -33.33 -7.09
C GLU A 6 7.07 -31.93 -7.50
N GLN A 7 5.77 -31.79 -7.71
CA GLN A 7 5.13 -30.52 -8.06
C GLN A 7 5.26 -29.55 -6.87
N THR A 8 5.78 -28.35 -7.08
CA THR A 8 5.70 -27.27 -6.10
C THR A 8 5.09 -26.02 -6.74
N THR A 9 3.85 -25.78 -6.34
CA THR A 9 3.10 -24.53 -6.51
C THR A 9 3.64 -23.49 -5.55
N ASP A 10 4.09 -22.34 -6.04
CA ASP A 10 3.84 -21.00 -5.46
C ASP A 10 4.68 -19.97 -6.23
N GLY A 11 4.00 -19.27 -7.14
CA GLY A 11 4.59 -18.33 -8.08
C GLY A 11 5.10 -17.05 -7.40
N ASP A 12 6.31 -16.66 -7.75
CA ASP A 12 6.89 -15.36 -7.41
C ASP A 12 6.06 -14.23 -8.07
N ILE A 13 5.66 -13.22 -7.29
CA ILE A 13 5.00 -12.03 -7.83
C ILE A 13 6.07 -11.17 -8.51
N VAL A 14 6.12 -11.20 -9.84
CA VAL A 14 6.98 -10.34 -10.65
C VAL A 14 6.25 -9.02 -10.88
N TYR A 15 6.90 -7.91 -10.52
CA TYR A 15 6.39 -6.56 -10.73
C TYR A 15 7.16 -5.99 -11.92
N ASP A 16 6.78 -6.39 -13.13
CA ASP A 16 7.24 -5.73 -14.34
C ASP A 16 6.12 -4.85 -14.91
N SER A 17 6.54 -3.77 -15.56
CA SER A 17 5.77 -2.63 -16.01
C SER A 17 4.33 -2.90 -16.50
N ASP A 18 3.41 -2.13 -15.92
CA ASP A 18 2.05 -1.80 -16.38
C ASP A 18 0.96 -2.91 -16.37
N GLU A 19 1.29 -4.18 -16.12
CA GLU A 19 0.31 -5.24 -15.77
C GLU A 19 0.81 -6.17 -14.66
N LEU A 20 0.05 -6.26 -13.55
CA LEU A 20 0.37 -7.19 -12.46
C LEU A 20 -0.15 -8.58 -12.83
N CYS A 21 0.76 -9.45 -13.27
CA CYS A 21 0.49 -10.86 -13.51
C CYS A 21 1.03 -11.73 -12.36
N VAL A 22 0.31 -12.79 -12.01
CA VAL A 22 0.86 -13.89 -11.20
C VAL A 22 1.03 -15.06 -12.16
N ASN A 23 2.26 -15.53 -12.38
CA ASN A 23 2.58 -16.55 -13.40
C ASN A 23 2.21 -16.14 -14.84
N ASN A 24 2.39 -14.86 -15.22
CA ASN A 24 1.99 -14.33 -16.54
C ASN A 24 0.47 -14.37 -16.83
N GLU A 25 -0.35 -14.69 -15.84
CA GLU A 25 -1.81 -14.62 -15.94
C GLU A 25 -2.33 -13.31 -15.32
N PRO A 26 -3.29 -12.62 -15.97
CA PRO A 26 -3.90 -11.43 -15.42
C PRO A 26 -4.62 -11.75 -14.11
N LEU A 27 -4.37 -10.95 -13.07
CA LEU A 27 -5.07 -11.07 -11.80
C LEU A 27 -6.58 -10.86 -12.00
N ASN A 28 -7.37 -11.91 -11.83
CA ASN A 28 -8.83 -11.86 -11.88
C ASN A 28 -9.48 -11.63 -10.49
N LYS A 29 -8.66 -11.40 -9.45
CA LYS A 29 -9.10 -11.20 -8.06
C LYS A 29 -8.29 -10.14 -7.35
N VAL A 30 -8.88 -9.54 -6.30
CA VAL A 30 -8.12 -8.69 -5.36
C VAL A 30 -7.32 -9.55 -4.40
N ILE A 31 -6.02 -9.34 -4.34
CA ILE A 31 -5.11 -9.90 -3.33
C ILE A 31 -4.49 -8.78 -2.48
N VAL A 32 -4.00 -9.10 -1.28
CA VAL A 32 -3.31 -8.14 -0.41
C VAL A 32 -1.84 -8.49 -0.34
N ALA A 33 -0.94 -7.52 -0.55
CA ALA A 33 0.49 -7.77 -0.50
C ALA A 33 0.93 -8.26 0.90
N THR A 34 1.56 -9.44 0.96
CA THR A 34 2.06 -10.07 2.19
C THR A 34 3.59 -9.95 2.30
N ALA A 35 4.11 -10.11 3.51
CA ALA A 35 5.55 -10.21 3.74
C ALA A 35 5.96 -11.65 3.45
N GLY A 36 6.16 -11.99 2.17
CA GLY A 36 6.58 -13.34 1.78
C GLY A 36 7.85 -13.78 2.52
N SER A 37 7.83 -15.03 2.99
CA SER A 37 9.02 -15.85 3.27
C SER A 37 8.92 -17.07 2.37
N ALA A 38 9.26 -16.90 1.08
CA ALA A 38 9.52 -18.06 0.23
C ALA A 38 10.99 -18.44 0.45
N ASN A 39 11.24 -19.61 1.06
CA ASN A 39 12.54 -20.29 1.05
C ASN A 39 13.75 -19.50 1.61
N GLY A 40 13.66 -18.98 2.83
CA GLY A 40 14.83 -18.44 3.55
C GLY A 40 15.45 -17.16 2.94
N LYS A 41 14.90 -16.65 1.83
CA LYS A 41 15.25 -15.33 1.29
C LYS A 41 14.49 -14.27 2.08
N GLY A 42 15.20 -13.24 2.55
CA GLY A 42 14.69 -12.22 3.47
C GLY A 42 13.44 -11.49 2.96
N ARG A 43 12.80 -10.71 3.84
CA ARG A 43 11.56 -9.96 3.54
C ARG A 43 11.66 -9.22 2.21
N SER A 44 10.92 -9.66 1.19
CA SER A 44 10.86 -8.99 -0.12
C SER A 44 10.45 -7.52 0.06
N GLN A 45 11.02 -6.58 -0.70
CA GLN A 45 10.66 -5.16 -0.59
C GLN A 45 9.18 -4.96 -0.96
N LYS A 46 8.54 -3.89 -0.48
CA LYS A 46 7.14 -3.59 -0.79
C LYS A 46 7.10 -2.49 -1.85
N ALA A 47 6.62 -2.78 -3.05
CA ALA A 47 6.41 -1.75 -4.06
C ALA A 47 5.36 -0.73 -3.57
N GLN A 48 5.61 0.55 -3.82
CA GLN A 48 4.67 1.65 -3.52
C GLN A 48 4.23 2.28 -4.84
N CYS A 49 3.01 2.79 -4.88
CA CYS A 49 2.51 3.49 -6.06
C CYS A 49 2.98 4.95 -6.08
N CYS A 50 3.50 5.38 -7.22
CA CYS A 50 3.77 6.78 -7.51
C CYS A 50 2.46 7.55 -7.71
N ILE A 51 2.28 8.68 -7.04
CA ILE A 51 1.07 9.49 -7.18
C ILE A 51 0.94 10.17 -8.56
N TYR A 52 2.04 10.37 -9.28
CA TYR A 52 2.06 11.16 -10.52
C TYR A 52 1.98 10.31 -11.79
N CYS A 53 2.68 9.17 -11.83
CA CYS A 53 2.66 8.26 -12.98
C CYS A 53 2.03 6.90 -12.67
N GLU A 54 1.54 6.69 -11.44
CA GLU A 54 0.87 5.48 -10.98
C GLU A 54 1.70 4.18 -11.00
N LYS A 55 2.95 4.25 -11.45
CA LYS A 55 3.87 3.11 -11.46
C LYS A 55 4.16 2.61 -10.05
N LEU A 56 4.28 1.30 -9.93
CA LEU A 56 4.71 0.64 -8.70
C LEU A 56 6.25 0.56 -8.66
N ASP A 57 6.85 1.14 -7.62
CA ASP A 57 8.31 1.17 -7.45
C ASP A 57 8.71 0.82 -6.01
N TYR A 58 9.71 -0.04 -5.85
CA TYR A 58 10.26 -0.42 -4.53
C TYR A 58 11.08 0.69 -3.88
N LYS A 59 11.66 1.57 -4.69
CA LYS A 59 12.47 2.73 -4.30
C LYS A 59 11.73 4.02 -4.68
N LEU A 60 10.45 4.11 -4.33
CA LEU A 60 9.56 5.21 -4.70
C LEU A 60 10.16 6.61 -4.48
N HIS A 61 10.86 6.88 -3.37
CA HIS A 61 11.43 8.22 -3.16
C HIS A 61 12.51 8.56 -4.20
N LYS A 62 13.31 7.58 -4.63
CA LYS A 62 14.30 7.74 -5.70
C LYS A 62 13.60 7.95 -7.04
N HIS A 63 12.55 7.17 -7.32
CA HIS A 63 11.72 7.37 -8.50
C HIS A 63 11.15 8.79 -8.56
N LEU A 64 10.56 9.28 -7.47
CA LEU A 64 10.02 10.63 -7.36
C LEU A 64 11.10 11.69 -7.56
N GLU A 65 12.29 11.51 -6.98
CA GLU A 65 13.43 12.42 -7.17
C GLU A 65 13.95 12.45 -8.61
N GLN A 66 13.91 11.33 -9.34
CA GLN A 66 14.45 11.23 -10.70
C GLN A 66 13.45 11.61 -11.79
N GLN A 67 12.18 11.25 -11.63
CA GLN A 67 11.14 11.39 -12.66
C GLN A 67 10.19 12.55 -12.39
N HIS A 68 10.08 12.98 -11.12
CA HIS A 68 9.08 13.94 -10.65
C HIS A 68 9.68 15.05 -9.78
N SER A 69 10.96 15.39 -9.97
CA SER A 69 11.64 16.46 -9.22
C SER A 69 10.99 17.84 -9.38
N ASN A 70 10.35 18.07 -10.53
CA ASN A 70 9.66 19.32 -10.85
C ASN A 70 8.29 19.45 -10.20
N GLU A 71 7.75 18.37 -9.61
CA GLU A 71 6.48 18.43 -8.90
C GLU A 71 6.63 19.22 -7.60
N ILE A 72 5.73 20.18 -7.37
CA ILE A 72 5.83 21.14 -6.26
C ILE A 72 6.01 20.43 -4.91
N GLU A 73 5.26 19.36 -4.65
CA GLU A 73 5.37 18.59 -3.40
C GLU A 73 6.73 17.89 -3.30
N VAL A 74 7.26 17.33 -4.39
CA VAL A 74 8.56 16.65 -4.40
C VAL A 74 9.69 17.65 -4.22
N ALA A 75 9.69 18.77 -4.96
CA ALA A 75 10.67 19.83 -4.85
C ALA A 75 10.76 20.37 -3.40
N LYS A 76 9.61 20.58 -2.74
CA LYS A 76 9.55 20.97 -1.31
C LYS A 76 10.23 19.94 -0.43
N ILE A 77 9.98 18.64 -0.64
CA ILE A 77 10.60 17.56 0.14
C ILE A 77 12.11 17.47 -0.09
N LEU A 78 12.57 17.72 -1.33
CA LEU A 78 13.99 17.70 -1.68
C LEU A 78 14.75 18.85 -1.01
N ASN A 79 14.13 20.02 -0.84
CA ASN A 79 14.69 21.17 -0.14
C ASN A 79 14.76 21.02 1.39
N MET A 80 14.03 20.07 1.98
CA MET A 80 14.12 19.80 3.41
C MET A 80 15.47 19.16 3.78
N PRO A 81 16.03 19.43 4.98
CA PRO A 81 17.29 18.82 5.40
C PRO A 81 17.24 17.29 5.34
N LYS A 82 18.27 16.68 4.75
CA LYS A 82 18.38 15.21 4.66
C LYS A 82 18.29 14.61 6.07
N ARG A 83 17.57 13.48 6.19
CA ARG A 83 17.31 12.74 7.44
C ARG A 83 16.46 13.46 8.50
N SER A 84 15.99 14.69 8.25
CA SER A 84 15.07 15.37 9.17
C SER A 84 13.77 14.59 9.37
N LYS A 85 13.14 14.78 10.54
CA LYS A 85 11.83 14.19 10.85
C LYS A 85 10.77 14.68 9.87
N GLU A 86 10.81 15.96 9.52
CA GLU A 86 9.91 16.59 8.57
C GLU A 86 10.01 15.97 7.17
N ARG A 87 11.22 15.83 6.62
CA ARG A 87 11.43 15.18 5.32
C ARG A 87 10.89 13.75 5.29
N ARG A 88 11.08 12.98 6.37
CA ARG A 88 10.51 11.62 6.49
C ARG A 88 8.97 11.63 6.51
N ARG A 89 8.36 12.58 7.23
CA ARG A 89 6.90 12.72 7.29
C ARG A 89 6.31 13.10 5.93
N ALA A 90 6.94 14.04 5.22
CA ALA A 90 6.48 14.49 3.92
C ALA A 90 6.61 13.37 2.86
N TRP A 91 7.71 12.61 2.85
CA TRP A 91 7.82 11.40 2.02
C TRP A 91 6.75 10.33 2.35
N ALA A 92 6.44 10.14 3.63
CA ALA A 92 5.39 9.21 4.04
C ALA A 92 3.99 9.68 3.57
N ALA A 93 3.74 10.98 3.58
CA ALA A 93 2.47 11.57 3.12
C ALA A 93 2.28 11.39 1.61
N ILE A 94 3.29 11.73 0.79
CA ILE A 94 3.19 11.56 -0.68
C ILE A 94 3.08 10.08 -1.07
N THR A 95 3.78 9.18 -0.37
CA THR A 95 3.64 7.73 -0.53
C THR A 95 2.22 7.26 -0.17
N ALA A 96 1.64 7.82 0.89
CA ALA A 96 0.29 7.48 1.30
C ALA A 96 -0.77 7.89 0.28
N LYS A 97 -0.60 9.05 -0.37
CA LYS A 97 -1.46 9.49 -1.48
C LYS A 97 -1.44 8.50 -2.64
N GLY A 98 -0.25 8.15 -3.14
CA GLY A 98 -0.11 7.23 -4.27
C GLY A 98 -0.69 5.85 -3.97
N ASN A 99 -0.38 5.29 -2.80
CA ASN A 99 -0.96 4.00 -2.39
C ASN A 99 -2.47 4.06 -2.19
N ASN A 100 -3.01 5.16 -1.67
CA ASN A 100 -4.45 5.31 -1.53
C ASN A 100 -5.14 5.36 -2.89
N LEU A 101 -4.59 6.12 -3.85
CA LEU A 101 -5.08 6.17 -5.23
C LEU A 101 -5.12 4.76 -5.84
N HIS A 102 -4.00 4.04 -5.80
CA HIS A 102 -3.90 2.67 -6.31
C HIS A 102 -4.89 1.73 -5.64
N ASN A 103 -4.96 1.73 -4.30
CA ASN A 103 -5.85 0.83 -3.55
C ASN A 103 -7.32 1.11 -3.84
N THR A 104 -7.69 2.39 -4.01
CA THR A 104 -9.05 2.77 -4.41
C THR A 104 -9.36 2.20 -5.79
N LYS A 105 -8.47 2.36 -6.78
CA LYS A 105 -8.64 1.77 -8.12
C LYS A 105 -8.75 0.24 -8.08
N VAL A 106 -7.94 -0.45 -7.28
CA VAL A 106 -8.02 -1.91 -7.11
C VAL A 106 -9.34 -2.34 -6.48
N LYS A 107 -9.83 -1.60 -5.48
CA LYS A 107 -11.15 -1.85 -4.86
C LYS A 107 -12.28 -1.68 -5.88
N GLU A 108 -12.22 -0.62 -6.69
CA GLU A 108 -13.23 -0.31 -7.72
C GLU A 108 -13.22 -1.31 -8.87
N LYS A 109 -12.04 -1.69 -9.38
CA LYS A 109 -11.90 -2.68 -10.45
C LYS A 109 -12.26 -4.10 -10.01
N GLY A 110 -12.23 -4.38 -8.70
CA GLY A 110 -12.48 -5.72 -8.16
C GLY A 110 -11.34 -6.71 -8.41
N MET A 111 -10.20 -6.25 -8.95
CA MET A 111 -9.02 -7.06 -9.23
C MET A 111 -7.72 -6.27 -9.04
N GLY A 112 -6.62 -6.98 -8.75
CA GLY A 112 -5.29 -6.40 -8.55
C GLY A 112 -4.76 -6.56 -7.11
N ILE A 113 -3.68 -5.85 -6.79
CA ILE A 113 -2.96 -6.01 -5.52
C ILE A 113 -3.18 -4.79 -4.63
N LEU A 114 -3.73 -5.00 -3.44
CA LEU A 114 -3.79 -3.98 -2.40
C LEU A 114 -2.44 -3.84 -1.68
N ILE A 115 -2.03 -2.59 -1.46
CA ILE A 115 -0.81 -2.19 -0.79
C ILE A 115 -1.15 -1.73 0.64
N PRO A 116 -1.08 -2.61 1.65
CA PRO A 116 -1.31 -2.22 3.04
C PRO A 116 -0.09 -1.47 3.59
N LYS A 117 -0.30 -0.65 4.62
CA LYS A 117 0.78 0.01 5.36
C LYS A 117 1.74 -1.00 5.98
N TYR A 118 1.17 -1.97 6.68
CA TYR A 118 1.89 -3.06 7.33
C TYR A 118 1.53 -4.36 6.63
N ARG A 119 2.53 -5.14 6.23
CA ARG A 119 2.30 -6.45 5.61
C ARG A 119 2.23 -7.51 6.70
N GLN A 120 1.20 -8.33 6.63
CA GLN A 120 1.06 -9.50 7.48
C GLN A 120 1.94 -10.64 6.93
N SER A 121 2.42 -11.51 7.81
CA SER A 121 3.21 -12.70 7.43
C SER A 121 2.34 -13.77 6.77
N LYS A 122 1.06 -13.82 7.16
CA LYS A 122 0.06 -14.73 6.60
C LYS A 122 -0.93 -13.94 5.75
N GLU A 123 -1.49 -14.60 4.75
CA GLU A 123 -2.62 -14.06 4.00
C GLU A 123 -3.78 -13.74 4.96
N GLN A 124 -4.46 -12.64 4.70
CA GLN A 124 -5.60 -12.18 5.47
C GLN A 124 -6.70 -11.76 4.50
N ASP A 125 -7.95 -11.97 4.89
CA ASP A 125 -9.09 -11.51 4.12
C ASP A 125 -9.00 -10.00 3.85
N ARG A 126 -9.11 -9.62 2.57
CA ARG A 126 -9.11 -8.23 2.11
C ARG A 126 -10.14 -7.37 2.84
N LYS A 127 -11.28 -7.95 3.23
CA LYS A 127 -12.35 -7.24 3.96
C LYS A 127 -11.94 -6.79 5.37
N LYS A 128 -10.86 -7.34 5.92
CA LYS A 128 -10.30 -6.91 7.22
C LYS A 128 -9.46 -5.65 7.11
N TYR A 129 -9.11 -5.23 5.90
CA TYR A 129 -8.30 -4.03 5.68
C TYR A 129 -9.17 -2.81 5.46
N LEU A 130 -8.94 -1.77 6.26
CA LEU A 130 -9.69 -0.53 6.27
C LEU A 130 -8.76 0.65 6.00
N SER A 131 -9.27 1.67 5.33
CA SER A 131 -8.54 2.93 5.12
C SER A 131 -8.57 3.79 6.38
N CYS A 132 -7.42 4.23 6.89
CA CYS A 132 -7.36 5.20 7.97
C CYS A 132 -8.00 6.53 7.54
N GLU A 133 -8.86 7.12 8.37
CA GLU A 133 -9.52 8.40 8.08
C GLU A 133 -8.54 9.56 7.82
N PHE A 134 -7.41 9.57 8.54
CA PHE A 134 -6.45 10.68 8.52
C PHE A 134 -5.44 10.56 7.37
N CYS A 135 -4.76 9.40 7.27
CA CYS A 135 -3.69 9.22 6.29
C CYS A 135 -4.10 8.40 5.06
N ARG A 136 -5.33 7.88 5.03
CA ARG A 136 -5.91 7.09 3.92
C ARG A 136 -5.15 5.81 3.55
N MET A 137 -4.11 5.45 4.31
CA MET A 137 -3.41 4.18 4.18
C MET A 137 -4.29 3.02 4.60
N LEU A 138 -4.15 1.91 3.86
CA LEU A 138 -4.85 0.67 4.12
C LEU A 138 -4.19 -0.12 5.26
N ILE A 139 -4.94 -0.44 6.32
CA ILE A 139 -4.44 -1.07 7.55
C ILE A 139 -5.42 -2.16 7.99
N ILE A 140 -4.91 -3.27 8.51
CA ILE A 140 -5.78 -4.31 9.08
C ILE A 140 -6.53 -3.78 10.30
N SER A 141 -7.83 -4.08 10.39
CA SER A 141 -8.74 -3.55 11.41
C SER A 141 -8.23 -3.76 12.84
N THR A 142 -7.54 -4.87 13.11
CA THR A 142 -6.96 -5.20 14.42
C THR A 142 -5.81 -4.27 14.83
N ASP A 143 -5.12 -3.63 13.90
CA ASP A 143 -4.01 -2.70 14.17
C ASP A 143 -4.37 -1.23 13.97
N LEU A 144 -5.57 -0.95 13.46
CA LEU A 144 -5.98 0.41 13.12
C LEU A 144 -5.99 1.35 14.33
N TYR A 145 -6.36 0.87 15.52
CA TYR A 145 -6.31 1.66 16.75
C TYR A 145 -4.88 2.06 17.14
N LYS A 146 -3.91 1.15 17.00
CA LYS A 146 -2.48 1.44 17.27
C LYS A 146 -1.97 2.47 16.27
N HIS A 147 -2.39 2.34 15.02
CA HIS A 147 -2.03 3.30 14.00
C HIS A 147 -2.57 4.69 14.31
N HIS A 148 -3.85 4.85 14.68
CA HIS A 148 -4.43 6.16 14.99
C HIS A 148 -3.69 6.90 16.11
N ARG A 149 -3.20 6.18 17.13
CA ARG A 149 -2.40 6.78 18.21
C ARG A 149 -1.08 7.41 17.72
N SER A 150 -0.52 6.90 16.63
CA SER A 150 0.78 7.30 16.07
C SER A 150 0.68 7.84 14.63
N CYS A 151 -0.53 8.13 14.16
CA CYS A 151 -0.76 8.55 12.79
C CYS A 151 -0.20 9.95 12.59
N VAL A 152 0.78 10.08 11.70
CA VAL A 152 1.46 11.35 11.39
C VAL A 152 0.50 12.39 10.81
N SER A 153 -0.57 11.95 10.14
CA SER A 153 -1.58 12.82 9.55
C SER A 153 -2.75 13.13 10.48
N LYS A 154 -2.73 12.60 11.72
CA LYS A 154 -3.78 12.91 12.70
C LYS A 154 -3.55 14.31 13.27
N PRO A 155 -4.56 15.21 13.24
CA PRO A 155 -4.45 16.51 13.87
C PRO A 155 -4.27 16.42 15.40
N ASP A 156 -3.58 17.38 15.98
CA ASP A 156 -3.43 17.47 17.43
C ASP A 156 -4.79 17.74 18.10
N GLY A 157 -5.01 17.15 19.29
CA GLY A 157 -6.27 17.28 20.03
C GLY A 157 -7.42 16.39 19.53
N VAL A 158 -7.27 15.68 18.41
CA VAL A 158 -8.29 14.75 17.92
C VAL A 158 -8.11 13.35 18.53
N ASN A 159 -9.11 12.94 19.31
CA ASN A 159 -9.29 11.56 19.77
C ASN A 159 -10.21 10.81 18.80
N SER A 160 -9.79 9.61 18.41
CA SER A 160 -10.57 8.73 17.54
C SER A 160 -10.85 7.44 18.32
N ASP A 161 -11.92 7.45 19.12
CA ASP A 161 -12.23 6.35 20.05
C ASP A 161 -12.86 5.13 19.35
N ALA A 162 -13.19 5.25 18.07
CA ALA A 162 -13.78 4.17 17.28
C ALA A 162 -13.25 4.10 15.84
N PRO A 163 -11.93 3.92 15.64
CA PRO A 163 -11.28 4.06 14.34
C PRO A 163 -11.80 3.08 13.29
N VAL A 164 -12.15 1.86 13.71
CA VAL A 164 -12.74 0.82 12.85
C VAL A 164 -14.15 1.22 12.39
N LYS A 165 -14.98 1.75 13.31
CA LYS A 165 -16.36 2.17 12.96
C LYS A 165 -16.33 3.33 11.97
N ILE A 166 -15.48 4.33 12.24
CA ILE A 166 -15.32 5.49 11.35
C ILE A 166 -14.85 5.06 9.96
N SER A 167 -13.83 4.20 9.89
CA SER A 167 -13.30 3.75 8.59
C SER A 167 -14.34 2.98 7.77
N LYS A 168 -15.16 2.14 8.42
CA LYS A 168 -16.27 1.45 7.75
C LYS A 168 -17.33 2.41 7.21
N LEU A 169 -17.67 3.45 7.97
CA LEU A 169 -18.62 4.48 7.53
C LEU A 169 -18.08 5.24 6.31
N LEU A 170 -16.80 5.62 6.31
CA LEU A 170 -16.16 6.29 5.18
C LEU A 170 -16.19 5.44 3.90
N GLU A 171 -15.98 4.13 4.02
CA GLU A 171 -16.05 3.20 2.88
C GLU A 171 -17.49 3.02 2.37
N ALA A 172 -18.48 3.02 3.28
CA ALA A 172 -19.90 2.94 2.91
C ALA A 172 -20.36 4.21 2.17
N CYS A 173 -20.03 5.41 2.66
CA CYS A 173 -20.39 6.66 2.00
C CYS A 173 -19.78 6.80 0.60
N ALA A 174 -18.53 6.37 0.43
CA ALA A 174 -17.86 6.37 -0.89
C ALA A 174 -18.52 5.40 -1.90
N SER A 175 -19.27 4.40 -1.41
CA SER A 175 -20.00 3.45 -2.25
C SER A 175 -21.39 3.97 -2.65
N THR A 176 -21.99 4.87 -1.87
CA THR A 176 -23.34 5.41 -2.10
C THR A 176 -23.38 6.62 -3.03
N GLU A 177 -22.26 7.32 -3.23
CA GLU A 177 -22.16 8.47 -4.14
C GLU A 177 -22.08 8.07 -5.63
N LYS A 178 -22.09 6.76 -5.92
CA LYS A 178 -21.97 6.19 -7.27
C LYS A 178 -23.23 5.45 -7.74
N ALA A 179 -24.36 5.66 -7.07
CA ALA A 179 -25.67 5.10 -7.42
C ALA A 179 -26.56 6.15 -8.08
#